data_AF-A0A931RMR2-F1
#
_entry.id   AF-A0A931RMR2-F1
#
_cell.length_a   1.000
_cell.length_b   1.000
_cell.length_c   1.000
_cell.angle_alpha   90.00
_cell.angle_beta   90.00
_cell.angle_gamma   90.00
#
_symmetry.space_group_name_H-M   'P 1'
#
loop_
_entity.id
_entity.type
_entity.pdbx_description
1 polymer ?
#
loop_
_entity_poly.entity_id
_entity_poly.type
_entity_poly.pdbx_seq_one_letter_code
_entity_poly.pdbx_strand_id
1 'polypeptide(L)'
;MAEDQGKDLQSINGSHAETEQSSRVRQFNELFGDIITFNKRFSTAGILGRLVTEIDSRTEAGESSGNRVVGLSKIGGEEEQLRTASGISLMHKPILDSLGISIEPVSGKYGSFYKDGEKVGIGELRVNITERSKYLSFLERLDNPDLQTKENLQSLANILAQQIYDNYNLEKPSDEALQLLGSLGKIIDQYRRLNIVGTERLETYLVHSRKKDLKEYIIIEQAGLLHEPGKYFGPADWQKNASPDYLRKRWGDAIKVLEMVRVNPNAKGLYDQLYSHLKNCLDIASKDLEELPYKEDYKSALRPVLQEIKL
;
A
#
# COMPACT_ATOMS: atom_id res chain seq x y z
N MET A 1 8.46 -14.32 62.52
CA MET A 1 8.34 -15.23 61.35
C MET A 1 7.06 -14.87 60.60
N ALA A 2 7.11 -13.85 59.73
CA ALA A 2 5.99 -13.48 58.84
C ALA A 2 6.46 -12.52 57.71
N GLU A 3 7.63 -12.75 57.12
CA GLU A 3 8.16 -11.87 56.05
C GLU A 3 8.61 -12.60 54.77
N ASP A 4 8.38 -13.91 54.66
CA ASP A 4 8.95 -14.70 53.56
C ASP A 4 7.94 -15.13 52.47
N GLN A 5 6.64 -14.84 52.62
CA GLN A 5 5.61 -15.26 51.65
C GLN A 5 5.29 -14.24 50.54
N GLY A 6 5.94 -13.06 50.56
CA GLY A 6 5.68 -11.98 49.59
C GLY A 6 6.52 -12.04 48.31
N LYS A 7 7.66 -12.74 48.31
CA LYS A 7 8.58 -12.80 47.16
C LYS A 7 8.24 -13.91 46.16
N ASP A 8 7.67 -15.02 46.62
CA ASP A 8 7.34 -16.15 45.74
C ASP A 8 6.10 -15.89 44.87
N LEU A 9 5.12 -15.12 45.34
CA LEU A 9 3.93 -14.77 44.55
C LEU A 9 4.22 -13.77 43.42
N GLN A 10 5.26 -12.94 43.56
CA GLN A 10 5.68 -12.01 42.49
C GLN A 10 6.50 -12.73 41.41
N SER A 11 7.31 -13.74 41.76
CA SER A 11 8.09 -14.49 40.77
C SER A 11 7.22 -15.43 39.90
N ILE A 12 6.20 -16.05 40.49
CA ILE A 12 5.26 -16.95 39.78
C ILE A 12 4.36 -16.16 38.80
N ASN A 13 3.92 -14.96 39.18
CA ASN A 13 3.15 -14.10 38.28
C ASN A 13 4.00 -13.51 37.13
N GLY A 14 5.28 -13.22 37.39
CA GLY A 14 6.23 -12.81 36.36
C GLY A 14 6.49 -13.88 35.30
N SER A 15 6.73 -15.14 35.73
CA SER A 15 7.01 -16.24 34.80
C SER A 15 5.83 -16.59 33.90
N HIS A 16 4.59 -16.50 34.41
CA HIS A 16 3.39 -16.74 33.60
C HIS A 16 3.15 -15.64 32.56
N ALA A 17 3.36 -14.37 32.93
CA ALA A 17 3.19 -13.24 32.01
C ALA A 17 4.24 -13.23 30.89
N GLU A 18 5.50 -13.56 31.20
CA GLU A 18 6.57 -13.70 30.20
C GLU A 18 6.31 -14.86 29.24
N THR A 19 5.81 -16.00 29.74
CA THR A 19 5.47 -17.17 28.92
C THR A 19 4.29 -16.88 27.98
N GLU A 20 3.28 -16.15 28.47
CA GLU A 20 2.13 -15.75 27.66
C GLU A 20 2.52 -14.75 26.57
N GLN A 21 3.34 -13.75 26.91
CA GLN A 21 3.82 -12.77 25.93
C GLN A 21 4.72 -13.43 24.87
N SER A 22 5.61 -14.35 25.26
CA SER A 22 6.44 -15.11 24.33
C SER A 22 5.60 -15.95 23.36
N SER A 23 4.56 -16.62 23.87
CA SER A 23 3.61 -17.38 23.05
C SER A 23 2.88 -16.47 22.03
N ARG A 24 2.42 -15.28 22.47
CA ARG A 24 1.76 -14.31 21.58
C ARG A 24 2.70 -13.78 20.50
N VAL A 25 3.95 -13.50 20.82
CA VAL A 25 4.95 -13.06 19.83
C VAL A 25 5.19 -14.14 18.77
N ARG A 26 5.30 -15.41 19.20
CA ARG A 26 5.42 -16.53 18.25
C ARG A 26 4.20 -16.64 17.33
N GLN A 27 2.99 -16.59 17.89
CA GLN A 27 1.75 -16.63 17.11
C GLN A 27 1.60 -15.43 16.17
N PHE A 28 2.02 -14.25 16.59
CA PHE A 28 2.11 -13.07 15.73
C PHE A 28 3.06 -13.32 14.55
N ASN A 29 4.24 -13.87 14.82
CA ASN A 29 5.22 -14.17 13.76
C ASN A 29 4.70 -15.23 12.77
N GLU A 30 4.00 -16.26 13.25
CA GLU A 30 3.35 -17.27 12.40
C GLU A 30 2.25 -16.66 11.53
N LEU A 31 1.34 -15.86 12.11
CA LEU A 31 0.29 -15.14 11.39
C LEU A 31 0.87 -14.27 10.27
N PHE A 32 1.88 -13.45 10.58
CA PHE A 32 2.45 -12.55 9.58
C PHE A 32 3.27 -13.29 8.52
N GLY A 33 3.91 -14.40 8.87
CA GLY A 33 4.51 -15.31 7.90
C GLY A 33 3.49 -15.82 6.87
N ASP A 34 2.30 -16.20 7.32
CA ASP A 34 1.21 -16.66 6.45
C ASP A 34 0.61 -15.53 5.61
N ILE A 35 0.42 -14.34 6.18
CA ILE A 35 -0.05 -13.15 5.44
C ILE A 35 0.95 -12.78 4.34
N ILE A 36 2.25 -12.75 4.64
CA ILE A 36 3.30 -12.44 3.66
C ILE A 36 3.32 -13.50 2.55
N THR A 37 3.19 -14.78 2.91
CA THR A 37 3.14 -15.88 1.94
C THR A 37 1.91 -15.76 1.04
N PHE A 38 0.75 -15.44 1.61
CA PHE A 38 -0.46 -15.15 0.86
C PHE A 38 -0.24 -13.98 -0.12
N ASN A 39 0.26 -12.84 0.36
CA ASN A 39 0.43 -11.64 -0.48
C ASN A 39 1.46 -11.86 -1.60
N LYS A 40 2.56 -12.58 -1.32
CA LYS A 40 3.51 -13.00 -2.37
C LYS A 40 2.86 -13.88 -3.42
N ARG A 41 1.93 -14.74 -3.02
CA ARG A 41 1.20 -15.62 -3.93
C ARG A 41 0.15 -14.88 -4.75
N PHE A 42 -0.68 -14.05 -4.14
CA PHE A 42 -1.87 -13.49 -4.81
C PHE A 42 -1.71 -12.03 -5.29
N SER A 43 -0.57 -11.39 -5.02
CA SER A 43 -0.24 -10.09 -5.64
C SER A 43 -0.09 -10.20 -7.17
N THR A 44 -0.26 -9.08 -7.87
CA THR A 44 -0.04 -8.97 -9.32
C THR A 44 1.34 -9.50 -9.73
N ALA A 45 2.39 -9.16 -8.99
CA ALA A 45 3.74 -9.64 -9.25
C ALA A 45 3.86 -11.16 -9.06
N GLY A 46 3.21 -11.71 -8.02
CA GLY A 46 3.16 -13.15 -7.78
C GLY A 46 2.45 -13.92 -8.88
N ILE A 47 1.33 -13.38 -9.38
CA ILE A 47 0.58 -13.95 -10.50
C ILE A 47 1.43 -13.89 -11.78
N LEU A 48 2.02 -12.75 -12.11
CA LEU A 48 2.89 -12.59 -13.28
C LEU A 48 4.11 -13.51 -13.22
N GLY A 49 4.76 -13.62 -12.07
CA GLY A 49 5.92 -14.49 -11.89
C GLY A 49 5.59 -15.96 -12.20
N ARG A 50 4.43 -16.44 -11.74
CA ARG A 50 3.95 -17.80 -12.04
C ARG A 50 3.59 -17.99 -13.51
N LEU A 51 2.96 -17.00 -14.13
CA LEU A 51 2.66 -17.03 -15.57
C LEU A 51 3.95 -17.17 -16.39
N VAL A 52 5.00 -16.42 -16.04
CA VAL A 52 6.31 -16.51 -16.72
C VAL A 52 6.97 -17.88 -16.48
N THR A 53 7.01 -18.39 -15.25
CA THR A 53 7.62 -19.70 -14.97
C THR A 53 6.88 -20.86 -15.65
N GLU A 54 5.56 -20.78 -15.79
CA GLU A 54 4.77 -21.77 -16.52
C GLU A 54 5.03 -21.72 -18.03
N ILE A 55 5.38 -20.56 -18.58
CA ILE A 55 5.81 -20.43 -19.98
C ILE A 55 7.21 -21.01 -20.16
N ASP A 56 8.18 -20.66 -19.30
CA ASP A 56 9.57 -21.10 -19.41
C ASP A 56 9.72 -22.62 -19.28
N SER A 57 9.04 -23.23 -18.31
CA SER A 57 9.06 -24.69 -18.10
C SER A 57 8.49 -25.52 -19.27
N ARG A 58 7.65 -24.92 -20.13
CA ARG A 58 7.15 -25.55 -21.37
C ARG A 58 8.17 -25.49 -22.51
N THR A 59 9.03 -24.48 -22.50
CA THR A 59 10.06 -24.26 -23.53
C THR A 59 11.22 -25.24 -23.36
N GLU A 60 11.53 -25.64 -22.12
CA GLU A 60 12.58 -26.63 -21.81
C GLU A 60 12.11 -28.09 -21.97
N ALA A 61 10.81 -28.37 -21.83
CA ALA A 61 10.25 -29.72 -21.89
C ALA A 61 10.07 -30.29 -23.33
N GLY A 62 10.33 -29.50 -24.37
CA GLY A 62 10.27 -29.97 -25.77
C GLY A 62 8.89 -30.46 -26.23
N GLU A 63 7.80 -30.05 -25.56
CA GLU A 63 6.45 -30.45 -25.93
C GLU A 63 5.96 -29.65 -27.14
N SER A 64 5.70 -30.35 -28.23
CA SER A 64 5.21 -29.78 -29.48
C SER A 64 3.80 -29.20 -29.32
N SER A 65 3.57 -28.09 -30.02
CA SER A 65 2.35 -27.28 -30.08
C SER A 65 1.14 -28.06 -30.64
N GLY A 66 0.61 -28.99 -29.87
CA GLY A 66 -0.58 -29.78 -30.20
C GLY A 66 -1.68 -29.61 -29.16
N ASN A 67 -2.55 -28.62 -29.35
CA ASN A 67 -3.92 -28.47 -28.83
C ASN A 67 -4.29 -29.25 -27.54
N ARG A 68 -3.50 -29.08 -26.48
CA ARG A 68 -3.88 -29.44 -25.10
C ARG A 68 -3.98 -28.17 -24.28
N VAL A 69 -5.17 -27.58 -24.31
CA VAL A 69 -5.60 -26.62 -23.29
C VAL A 69 -5.74 -27.41 -21.98
N VAL A 70 -4.67 -27.46 -21.18
CA VAL A 70 -4.76 -27.95 -19.81
C VAL A 70 -4.09 -26.95 -18.89
N GLY A 71 -4.90 -26.34 -18.01
CA GLY A 71 -4.48 -26.18 -16.62
C GLY A 71 -4.24 -24.79 -16.04
N LEU A 72 -4.53 -23.69 -16.74
CA LEU A 72 -4.56 -22.35 -16.10
C LEU A 72 -5.61 -22.26 -14.95
N SER A 73 -6.43 -23.30 -14.76
CA SER A 73 -7.29 -23.52 -13.58
C SER A 73 -6.51 -23.71 -12.26
N LYS A 74 -5.17 -23.81 -12.29
CA LYS A 74 -4.32 -23.90 -11.09
C LYS A 74 -3.70 -22.57 -10.65
N ILE A 75 -3.88 -21.49 -11.41
CA ILE A 75 -3.41 -20.15 -11.00
C ILE A 75 -4.48 -19.52 -10.12
N GLY A 76 -4.50 -19.89 -8.84
CA GLY A 76 -5.00 -19.05 -7.75
C GLY A 76 -6.31 -18.34 -8.02
N GLY A 77 -7.36 -19.08 -8.43
CA GLY A 77 -8.67 -18.50 -8.67
C GLY A 77 -9.23 -17.81 -7.43
N GLU A 78 -10.20 -16.91 -7.62
CA GLU A 78 -10.86 -16.18 -6.54
C GLU A 78 -11.34 -17.11 -5.40
N GLU A 79 -11.86 -18.30 -5.74
CA GLU A 79 -12.26 -19.32 -4.78
C GLU A 79 -11.08 -19.90 -3.96
N GLU A 80 -9.96 -20.23 -4.61
CA GLU A 80 -8.77 -20.74 -3.91
C GLU A 80 -8.23 -19.70 -2.93
N GLN A 81 -8.26 -18.44 -3.34
CA GLN A 81 -7.82 -17.34 -2.52
C GLN A 81 -8.75 -17.08 -1.34
N LEU A 82 -10.06 -17.05 -1.55
CA LEU A 82 -11.05 -16.93 -0.48
C LEU A 82 -10.90 -18.09 0.52
N ARG A 83 -10.66 -19.31 0.02
CA ARG A 83 -10.42 -20.49 0.85
C ARG A 83 -9.11 -20.37 1.64
N THR A 84 -8.04 -19.89 1.02
CA THR A 84 -6.75 -19.68 1.68
C THR A 84 -6.86 -18.60 2.75
N ALA A 85 -7.47 -17.45 2.44
CA ALA A 85 -7.71 -16.36 3.38
C ALA A 85 -8.58 -16.80 4.57
N SER A 86 -9.66 -17.55 4.30
CA SER A 86 -10.50 -18.13 5.36
C SER A 86 -9.73 -19.12 6.22
N GLY A 87 -8.85 -19.94 5.61
CA GLY A 87 -7.97 -20.86 6.34
C GLY A 87 -7.02 -20.14 7.29
N ILE A 88 -6.36 -19.06 6.83
CA ILE A 88 -5.50 -18.21 7.66
C ILE A 88 -6.32 -17.59 8.81
N SER A 89 -7.49 -17.03 8.50
CA SER A 89 -8.37 -16.39 9.49
C SER A 89 -8.82 -17.38 10.58
N LEU A 90 -9.19 -18.60 10.21
CA LEU A 90 -9.59 -19.65 11.16
C LEU A 90 -8.42 -20.15 12.00
N MET A 91 -7.28 -20.42 11.38
CA MET A 91 -6.07 -20.92 12.06
C MET A 91 -5.55 -19.93 13.09
N HIS A 92 -5.56 -18.64 12.75
CA HIS A 92 -5.03 -17.57 13.58
C HIS A 92 -6.09 -16.81 14.37
N LYS A 93 -7.33 -17.31 14.43
CA LYS A 93 -8.43 -16.67 15.15
C LYS A 93 -8.06 -16.24 16.58
N PRO A 94 -7.40 -17.07 17.41
CA PRO A 94 -7.06 -16.67 18.78
C PRO A 94 -6.13 -15.45 18.83
N ILE A 95 -5.09 -15.41 17.98
CA ILE A 95 -4.16 -14.29 17.96
C ILE A 95 -4.81 -13.05 17.35
N LEU A 96 -5.58 -13.19 16.26
CA LEU A 96 -6.36 -12.11 15.65
C LEU A 96 -7.32 -11.44 16.66
N ASP A 97 -8.13 -12.23 17.36
CA ASP A 97 -9.08 -11.76 18.39
C ASP A 97 -8.34 -11.09 19.57
N SER A 98 -7.16 -11.61 19.94
CA SER A 98 -6.34 -11.07 21.04
C SER A 98 -5.63 -9.76 20.68
N LEU A 99 -5.25 -9.59 19.42
CA LEU A 99 -4.63 -8.36 18.90
C LEU A 99 -5.67 -7.31 18.52
N GLY A 100 -6.94 -7.70 18.37
CA GLY A 100 -7.96 -6.79 17.86
C GLY A 100 -7.77 -6.50 16.38
N ILE A 101 -7.42 -7.54 15.61
CA ILE A 101 -7.13 -7.47 14.18
C ILE A 101 -8.10 -8.39 13.44
N SER A 102 -8.62 -7.93 12.30
CA SER A 102 -9.28 -8.79 11.31
C SER A 102 -8.52 -8.78 9.99
N ILE A 103 -8.67 -9.86 9.22
CA ILE A 103 -8.09 -9.96 7.88
C ILE A 103 -9.17 -10.26 6.86
N GLU A 104 -9.03 -9.72 5.66
CA GLU A 104 -9.92 -10.04 4.54
C GLU A 104 -9.19 -9.90 3.19
N PRO A 105 -9.54 -10.72 2.19
CA PRO A 105 -8.96 -10.58 0.87
C PRO A 105 -9.58 -9.37 0.15
N VAL A 106 -8.75 -8.52 -0.46
CA VAL A 106 -9.19 -7.34 -1.21
C VAL A 106 -8.69 -7.35 -2.65
N SER A 107 -9.56 -6.97 -3.59
CA SER A 107 -9.20 -6.97 -5.02
C SER A 107 -8.11 -5.93 -5.28
N GLY A 108 -7.06 -6.31 -6.00
CA GLY A 108 -6.05 -5.34 -6.45
C GLY A 108 -6.65 -4.34 -7.46
N LYS A 109 -6.15 -3.09 -7.44
CA LYS A 109 -6.55 -2.05 -8.42
C LYS A 109 -5.98 -2.28 -9.82
N TYR A 110 -4.80 -2.89 -9.92
CA TYR A 110 -4.08 -3.05 -11.18
C TYR A 110 -4.48 -4.33 -11.88
N GLY A 111 -5.54 -4.23 -12.69
CA GLY A 111 -6.00 -5.28 -13.58
C GLY A 111 -6.66 -6.44 -12.84
N SER A 112 -7.99 -6.50 -12.93
CA SER A 112 -8.64 -7.81 -12.85
C SER A 112 -8.11 -8.62 -14.03
N PHE A 113 -7.25 -9.60 -13.76
CA PHE A 113 -6.89 -10.57 -14.78
C PHE A 113 -8.15 -11.37 -15.07
N TYR A 114 -8.57 -11.41 -16.34
CA TYR A 114 -9.69 -12.24 -16.74
C TYR A 114 -9.18 -13.36 -17.62
N LYS A 115 -9.67 -14.58 -17.36
CA LYS A 115 -9.46 -15.73 -18.20
C LYS A 115 -10.81 -16.38 -18.48
N ASP A 116 -11.15 -16.59 -19.75
CA ASP A 116 -12.43 -17.17 -20.17
C ASP A 116 -13.66 -16.40 -19.63
N GLY A 117 -13.51 -15.11 -19.34
CA GLY A 117 -14.56 -14.27 -18.72
C GLY A 117 -14.58 -14.28 -17.18
N GLU A 118 -13.77 -15.13 -16.53
CA GLU A 118 -13.69 -15.25 -15.08
C GLU A 118 -12.48 -14.48 -14.50
N LYS A 119 -12.66 -13.88 -13.33
CA LYS A 119 -11.62 -13.10 -12.66
C LYS A 119 -10.59 -14.02 -12.00
N VAL A 120 -9.34 -13.91 -12.43
CA VAL A 120 -8.18 -14.63 -11.93
C VAL A 120 -7.60 -13.84 -10.76
N GLY A 121 -8.20 -14.03 -9.58
CA GLY A 121 -7.68 -13.58 -8.30
C GLY A 121 -8.27 -12.26 -7.76
N ILE A 122 -8.42 -12.24 -6.45
CA ILE A 122 -8.49 -11.07 -5.57
C ILE A 122 -7.00 -10.70 -5.26
N GLY A 123 -6.68 -9.47 -4.87
CA GLY A 123 -5.28 -9.04 -4.66
C GLY A 123 -4.67 -9.55 -3.35
N GLU A 124 -4.46 -8.64 -2.41
CA GLU A 124 -3.73 -8.87 -1.15
C GLU A 124 -4.69 -9.11 0.03
N LEU A 125 -4.18 -9.63 1.15
CA LEU A 125 -4.87 -9.59 2.44
C LEU A 125 -4.79 -8.19 3.02
N ARG A 126 -5.95 -7.58 3.18
CA ARG A 126 -6.14 -6.42 4.04
C ARG A 126 -6.11 -6.87 5.50
N VAL A 127 -5.46 -6.07 6.32
CA VAL A 127 -5.39 -6.19 7.78
C VAL A 127 -6.06 -4.97 8.40
N ASN A 128 -7.16 -5.15 9.12
CA ASN A 128 -7.85 -4.08 9.82
C ASN A 128 -7.59 -4.16 11.31
N ILE A 129 -7.33 -3.00 11.92
CA ILE A 129 -7.29 -2.86 13.37
C ILE A 129 -8.71 -2.58 13.83
N THR A 130 -9.40 -3.59 14.35
CA THR A 130 -10.80 -3.53 14.79
C THR A 130 -10.96 -3.15 16.26
N GLU A 131 -9.93 -3.42 17.09
CA GLU A 131 -9.87 -2.99 18.49
C GLU A 131 -8.50 -2.38 18.82
N ARG A 132 -8.36 -1.06 18.57
CA ARG A 132 -7.11 -0.31 18.76
C ARG A 132 -6.41 -0.53 20.10
N SER A 133 -7.16 -0.70 21.19
CA SER A 133 -6.61 -0.85 22.55
C SER A 133 -5.84 -2.15 22.68
N LYS A 134 -6.34 -3.24 22.11
CA LYS A 134 -5.67 -4.55 22.12
C LYS A 134 -4.36 -4.49 21.34
N TYR A 135 -4.40 -3.92 20.13
CA TYR A 135 -3.21 -3.83 19.29
C TYR A 135 -2.12 -2.96 19.92
N LEU A 136 -2.48 -1.77 20.43
CA LEU A 136 -1.53 -0.90 21.13
C LEU A 136 -0.98 -1.56 22.40
N SER A 137 -1.82 -2.26 23.18
CA SER A 137 -1.36 -2.99 24.37
C SER A 137 -0.37 -4.10 24.01
N PHE A 138 -0.56 -4.77 22.88
CA PHE A 138 0.42 -5.74 22.38
C PHE A 138 1.76 -5.07 22.08
N LEU A 139 1.75 -3.97 21.33
CA LEU A 139 2.97 -3.21 21.01
C LEU A 139 3.67 -2.69 22.26
N GLU A 140 2.92 -2.15 23.23
CA GLU A 140 3.45 -1.63 24.51
C GLU A 140 4.16 -2.70 25.33
N ARG A 141 3.73 -3.95 25.25
CA ARG A 141 4.35 -5.10 25.95
C ARG A 141 5.55 -5.69 25.21
N LEU A 142 5.86 -5.22 24.01
CA LEU A 142 7.11 -5.55 23.34
C LEU A 142 8.20 -4.63 23.90
N ASP A 143 9.26 -5.19 24.48
CA ASP A 143 10.41 -4.39 24.93
C ASP A 143 11.56 -4.48 23.93
N ASN A 144 11.98 -5.70 23.60
CA ASN A 144 13.06 -5.97 22.65
C ASN A 144 12.66 -7.10 21.69
N PRO A 145 11.80 -6.82 20.70
CA PRO A 145 11.41 -7.83 19.73
C PRO A 145 12.63 -8.32 18.93
N ASP A 146 12.64 -9.61 18.62
CA ASP A 146 13.65 -10.21 17.75
C ASP A 146 13.55 -9.67 16.31
N LEU A 147 14.52 -10.05 15.47
CA LEU A 147 14.58 -9.58 14.08
C LEU A 147 13.32 -9.96 13.29
N GLN A 148 12.80 -11.17 13.47
CA GLN A 148 11.63 -11.65 12.75
C GLN A 148 10.38 -10.84 13.10
N THR A 149 10.16 -10.55 14.38
CA THR A 149 9.06 -9.69 14.82
C THR A 149 9.21 -8.28 14.28
N LYS A 150 10.42 -7.72 14.22
CA LYS A 150 10.65 -6.40 13.63
C LYS A 150 10.31 -6.38 12.14
N GLU A 151 10.76 -7.38 11.37
CA GLU A 151 10.45 -7.52 9.94
C GLU A 151 8.95 -7.70 9.68
N ASN A 152 8.25 -8.44 10.54
CA ASN A 152 6.81 -8.62 10.47
C ASN A 152 6.03 -7.32 10.80
N LEU A 153 6.48 -6.56 11.79
CA LEU A 153 5.91 -5.24 12.10
C LEU A 153 6.15 -4.23 10.99
N GLN A 154 7.34 -4.25 10.36
CA GLN A 154 7.64 -3.46 9.16
C GLN A 154 6.72 -3.85 7.99
N SER A 155 6.52 -5.15 7.77
CA SER A 155 5.60 -5.66 6.74
C SER A 155 4.17 -5.19 6.99
N LEU A 156 3.72 -5.22 8.24
CA LEU A 156 2.42 -4.66 8.62
C LEU A 156 2.35 -3.15 8.37
N ALA A 157 3.42 -2.39 8.67
CA ALA A 157 3.47 -0.96 8.37
C ALA A 157 3.22 -0.69 6.88
N ASN A 158 3.88 -1.47 6.01
CA ASN A 158 3.71 -1.38 4.56
C ASN A 158 2.29 -1.75 4.10
N ILE A 159 1.70 -2.82 4.66
CA ILE A 159 0.32 -3.23 4.37
C ILE A 159 -0.66 -2.09 4.75
N LEU A 160 -0.51 -1.51 5.94
CA LEU A 160 -1.37 -0.41 6.40
C LEU A 160 -1.22 0.83 5.52
N ALA A 161 0.01 1.15 5.09
CA ALA A 161 0.25 2.26 4.17
C ALA A 161 -0.42 2.00 2.81
N GLN A 162 -0.25 0.79 2.27
CA GLN A 162 -0.88 0.41 1.00
C GLN A 162 -2.40 0.47 1.08
N GLN A 163 -3.01 0.07 2.20
CA GLN A 163 -4.45 0.18 2.40
C GLN A 163 -4.95 1.62 2.41
N ILE A 164 -4.22 2.55 3.02
CA ILE A 164 -4.55 3.98 2.98
C ILE A 164 -4.44 4.51 1.56
N TYR A 165 -3.38 4.11 0.84
CA TYR A 165 -3.15 4.52 -0.54
C TYR A 165 -4.24 3.98 -1.47
N ASP A 166 -4.58 2.69 -1.41
CA ASP A 166 -5.38 2.04 -2.43
C ASP A 166 -6.80 1.63 -2.04
N ASN A 167 -7.04 1.26 -0.79
CA ASN A 167 -8.24 0.50 -0.44
C ASN A 167 -9.28 1.33 0.31
N TYR A 168 -8.90 2.45 0.92
CA TYR A 168 -9.85 3.29 1.65
C TYR A 168 -10.46 4.39 0.78
N ASN A 169 -11.78 4.52 0.86
CA ASN A 169 -12.48 5.68 0.34
C ASN A 169 -12.31 6.84 1.33
N LEU A 170 -11.42 7.78 1.03
CA LEU A 170 -11.15 8.92 1.90
C LEU A 170 -12.22 10.03 1.84
N GLU A 171 -13.16 9.97 0.90
CA GLU A 171 -14.33 10.87 0.88
C GLU A 171 -15.42 10.42 1.84
N LYS A 172 -15.61 9.09 1.94
CA LYS A 172 -16.51 8.44 2.89
C LYS A 172 -15.76 7.30 3.59
N PRO A 173 -14.88 7.64 4.56
CA PRO A 173 -14.08 6.64 5.26
C PRO A 173 -14.98 5.61 5.95
N SER A 174 -14.63 4.33 5.82
CA SER A 174 -15.26 3.28 6.62
C SER A 174 -14.82 3.39 8.10
N ASP A 175 -15.53 2.71 8.99
CA ASP A 175 -15.18 2.70 10.42
C ASP A 175 -13.75 2.17 10.64
N GLU A 176 -13.30 1.17 9.88
CA GLU A 176 -11.94 0.63 9.95
C GLU A 176 -10.90 1.68 9.54
N ALA A 177 -11.18 2.45 8.48
CA ALA A 177 -10.30 3.53 8.03
C ALA A 177 -10.19 4.63 9.09
N LEU A 178 -11.32 4.99 9.73
CA LEU A 178 -11.34 5.96 10.82
C LEU A 178 -10.60 5.44 12.06
N GLN A 179 -10.75 4.16 12.41
CA GLN A 179 -10.03 3.54 13.51
C GLN A 179 -8.52 3.53 13.29
N LEU A 180 -8.07 3.16 12.09
CA LEU A 180 -6.65 3.19 11.73
C LEU A 180 -6.12 4.62 11.81
N LEU A 181 -6.72 5.58 11.08
CA LEU A 181 -6.24 6.96 11.06
C LEU A 181 -6.25 7.61 12.45
N GLY A 182 -7.26 7.30 13.27
CA GLY A 182 -7.37 7.78 14.64
C GLY A 182 -6.36 7.17 15.63
N SER A 183 -5.77 6.03 15.29
CA SER A 183 -4.74 5.34 16.12
C SER A 183 -3.33 5.43 15.54
N LEU A 184 -3.20 5.87 14.28
CA LEU A 184 -1.95 5.85 13.51
C LEU A 184 -0.79 6.55 14.23
N GLY A 185 -1.06 7.70 14.88
CA GLY A 185 -0.04 8.41 15.67
C GLY A 185 0.58 7.54 16.77
N LYS A 186 -0.25 6.85 17.56
CA LYS A 186 0.23 5.98 18.64
C LYS A 186 0.95 4.74 18.12
N ILE A 187 0.46 4.18 17.00
CA ILE A 187 1.11 3.03 16.36
C ILE A 187 2.51 3.40 15.92
N ILE A 188 2.67 4.54 15.24
CA ILE A 188 3.96 5.05 14.80
C ILE A 188 4.89 5.34 15.99
N ASP A 189 4.38 5.93 17.07
CA ASP A 189 5.18 6.18 18.27
C ASP A 189 5.71 4.88 18.89
N GLN A 190 4.88 3.83 18.93
CA GLN A 190 5.32 2.50 19.36
C GLN A 190 6.33 1.88 18.40
N TYR A 191 6.13 2.02 17.09
CA TYR A 191 7.09 1.54 16.09
C TYR A 191 8.45 2.22 16.23
N ARG A 192 8.49 3.54 16.47
CA ARG A 192 9.73 4.25 16.79
C ARG A 192 10.38 3.74 18.08
N ARG A 193 9.60 3.56 19.15
CA ARG A 193 10.12 3.01 20.43
C ARG A 193 10.79 1.64 20.21
N LEU A 194 10.22 0.82 19.34
CA LEU A 194 10.70 -0.52 19.02
C LEU A 194 11.82 -0.55 17.95
N ASN A 195 12.23 0.61 17.43
CA ASN A 195 13.17 0.76 16.32
C ASN A 195 12.75 -0.02 15.06
N ILE A 196 11.46 0.04 14.72
CA ILE A 196 10.93 -0.48 13.44
C ILE A 196 11.20 0.56 12.35
N VAL A 197 11.87 0.14 11.29
CA VAL A 197 12.13 0.94 10.08
C VAL A 197 11.00 0.77 9.06
N GLY A 198 10.91 1.64 8.05
CA GLY A 198 9.92 1.50 6.98
C GLY A 198 8.55 2.14 7.31
N THR A 199 8.50 3.09 8.24
CA THR A 199 7.26 3.76 8.67
C THR A 199 7.03 5.10 7.99
N GLU A 200 7.92 5.52 7.09
CA GLU A 200 8.00 6.88 6.54
C GLU A 200 6.72 7.24 5.76
N ARG A 201 6.14 6.27 5.05
CA ARG A 201 4.90 6.46 4.29
C ARG A 201 3.70 6.65 5.22
N LEU A 202 3.62 5.87 6.31
CA LEU A 202 2.60 6.05 7.34
C LEU A 202 2.73 7.40 8.06
N GLU A 203 3.97 7.82 8.35
CA GLU A 203 4.24 9.14 8.93
C GLU A 203 3.77 10.27 8.01
N THR A 204 4.06 10.16 6.72
CA THR A 204 3.59 11.11 5.70
C THR A 204 2.06 11.17 5.67
N TYR A 205 1.38 10.01 5.69
CA TYR A 205 -0.08 9.97 5.73
C TYR A 205 -0.66 10.53 7.02
N LEU A 206 -0.01 10.32 8.16
CA LEU A 206 -0.41 10.95 9.43
C LEU A 206 -0.30 12.47 9.37
N VAL A 207 0.79 13.01 8.78
CA VAL A 207 0.96 14.46 8.61
C VAL A 207 -0.18 15.03 7.79
N HIS A 208 -0.51 14.43 6.65
CA HIS A 208 -1.58 14.90 5.79
C HIS A 208 -2.98 14.67 6.39
N SER A 209 -3.16 13.59 7.18
CA SER A 209 -4.39 13.36 7.93
C SER A 209 -4.64 14.47 8.95
N ARG A 210 -3.60 14.88 9.70
CA ARG A 210 -3.68 15.98 10.68
C ARG A 210 -3.93 17.34 10.02
N LYS A 211 -3.35 17.55 8.83
CA LYS A 211 -3.61 18.73 7.99
C LYS A 211 -4.98 18.69 7.31
N LYS A 212 -5.70 17.57 7.35
CA LYS A 212 -6.99 17.36 6.66
C LYS A 212 -6.88 17.53 5.13
N ASP A 213 -5.74 17.12 4.56
CA ASP A 213 -5.46 17.13 3.12
C ASP A 213 -4.98 15.76 2.59
N LEU A 214 -5.14 14.69 3.39
CA LEU A 214 -4.73 13.32 3.03
C LEU A 214 -5.35 12.84 1.72
N LYS A 215 -6.63 13.12 1.49
CA LYS A 215 -7.31 12.71 0.26
C LYS A 215 -6.63 13.32 -0.95
N GLU A 216 -6.41 14.63 -0.93
CA GLU A 216 -5.73 15.37 -1.98
C GLU A 216 -4.31 14.83 -2.20
N TYR A 217 -3.57 14.55 -1.11
CA TYR A 217 -2.23 13.99 -1.17
C TYR A 217 -2.19 12.62 -1.86
N ILE A 218 -3.08 11.68 -1.47
CA ILE A 218 -3.14 10.36 -2.09
C ILE A 218 -3.46 10.45 -3.59
N ILE A 219 -4.35 11.36 -4.01
CA ILE A 219 -4.68 11.54 -5.43
C ILE A 219 -3.46 12.05 -6.21
N ILE A 220 -2.71 13.00 -5.64
CA ILE A 220 -1.47 13.51 -6.23
C ILE A 220 -0.42 12.39 -6.34
N GLU A 221 -0.25 11.60 -5.28
CA GLU A 221 0.69 10.47 -5.22
C GLU A 221 0.33 9.40 -6.28
N GLN A 222 -0.94 9.02 -6.37
CA GLN A 222 -1.44 8.05 -7.37
C GLN A 222 -1.25 8.51 -8.80
N ALA A 223 -1.41 9.80 -9.05
CA ALA A 223 -1.21 10.40 -10.37
C ALA A 223 0.28 10.65 -10.69
N GLY A 224 1.20 10.46 -9.73
CA GLY A 224 2.63 10.68 -9.90
C GLY A 224 2.98 12.14 -10.21
N LEU A 225 2.15 13.09 -9.79
CA LEU A 225 2.27 14.49 -10.21
C LEU A 225 3.41 15.25 -9.52
N LEU A 226 3.93 14.70 -8.41
CA LEU A 226 5.09 15.23 -7.69
C LEU A 226 6.37 14.42 -7.94
N HIS A 227 6.39 13.52 -8.94
CA HIS A 227 7.61 12.79 -9.29
C HIS A 227 8.72 13.75 -9.74
N GLU A 228 9.94 13.48 -9.26
CA GLU A 228 11.14 14.23 -9.62
C GLU A 228 11.41 14.11 -11.14
N PRO A 229 11.60 15.23 -11.85
CA PRO A 229 11.95 15.21 -13.27
C PRO A 229 13.18 14.35 -13.56
N GLY A 230 13.10 13.47 -14.57
CA GLY A 230 14.22 12.65 -15.03
C GLY A 230 14.52 11.39 -14.19
N LYS A 231 13.89 11.22 -13.02
CA LYS A 231 14.03 10.01 -12.18
C LYS A 231 12.92 8.99 -12.42
N TYR A 232 11.71 9.47 -12.68
CA TYR A 232 10.53 8.66 -12.99
C TYR A 232 9.81 9.27 -14.18
N PHE A 233 9.07 8.46 -14.94
CA PHE A 233 8.20 8.98 -15.98
C PHE A 233 7.06 9.81 -15.34
N GLY A 234 7.17 11.13 -15.43
CA GLY A 234 6.26 12.09 -14.79
C GLY A 234 5.92 13.28 -15.69
N PRO A 235 5.31 14.34 -15.14
CA PRO A 235 4.87 15.50 -15.91
C PRO A 235 5.94 16.13 -16.81
N ALA A 236 7.21 16.13 -16.36
CA ALA A 236 8.34 16.65 -17.11
C ALA A 236 8.80 15.77 -18.28
N ASP A 237 8.30 14.53 -18.40
CA ASP A 237 8.75 13.54 -19.38
C ASP A 237 7.63 13.07 -20.33
N TRP A 238 6.38 13.45 -20.08
CA TRP A 238 5.23 12.97 -20.87
C TRP A 238 5.39 13.24 -22.37
N GLN A 239 5.96 14.38 -22.75
CA GLN A 239 6.20 14.76 -24.14
C GLN A 239 7.15 13.80 -24.89
N LYS A 240 8.01 13.06 -24.18
CA LYS A 240 9.00 12.16 -24.80
C LYS A 240 8.37 10.90 -25.39
N ASN A 241 7.24 10.44 -24.82
CA ASN A 241 6.62 9.15 -25.16
C ASN A 241 5.10 9.22 -25.38
N ALA A 242 4.49 10.40 -25.32
CA ALA A 242 3.05 10.58 -25.54
C ALA A 242 2.77 11.08 -26.96
N SER A 243 1.63 10.67 -27.54
CA SER A 243 1.04 11.40 -28.68
C SER A 243 0.52 12.77 -28.24
N PRO A 244 0.32 13.74 -29.14
CA PRO A 244 -0.22 15.06 -28.78
C PRO A 244 -1.55 15.00 -28.01
N ASP A 245 -2.47 14.11 -28.41
CA ASP A 245 -3.75 13.92 -27.72
C ASP A 245 -3.57 13.32 -26.32
N TYR A 246 -2.66 12.35 -26.18
CA TYR A 246 -2.37 11.75 -24.89
C TYR A 246 -1.68 12.75 -23.94
N LEU A 247 -0.79 13.59 -24.47
CA LEU A 247 -0.14 14.67 -23.73
C LEU A 247 -1.18 15.70 -23.24
N ARG A 248 -2.09 16.12 -24.12
CA ARG A 248 -3.20 17.02 -23.76
C ARG A 248 -4.04 16.43 -22.64
N LYS A 249 -4.40 15.14 -22.75
CA LYS A 249 -5.18 14.44 -21.72
C LYS A 249 -4.44 14.41 -20.38
N ARG A 250 -3.16 14.01 -20.36
CA ARG A 250 -2.34 13.92 -19.14
C ARG A 250 -2.23 15.26 -18.40
N TRP A 251 -1.94 16.34 -19.13
CA TRP A 251 -1.89 17.67 -18.53
C TRP A 251 -3.27 18.17 -18.12
N GLY A 252 -4.31 17.94 -18.91
CA GLY A 252 -5.68 18.27 -18.52
C GLY A 252 -6.11 17.57 -17.23
N ASP A 253 -5.72 16.31 -17.04
CA ASP A 253 -5.99 15.57 -15.80
C ASP A 253 -5.15 16.11 -14.62
N ALA A 254 -3.90 16.54 -14.85
CA ALA A 254 -3.08 17.20 -13.83
C ALA A 254 -3.70 18.54 -13.37
N ILE A 255 -4.24 19.35 -14.29
CA ILE A 255 -4.96 20.59 -13.95
C ILE A 255 -6.20 20.28 -13.13
N LYS A 256 -7.01 19.28 -13.50
CA LYS A 256 -8.19 18.90 -12.70
C LYS A 256 -7.81 18.52 -11.27
N VAL A 257 -6.70 17.79 -11.09
CA VAL A 257 -6.19 17.47 -9.74
C VAL A 257 -5.80 18.76 -9.01
N LEU A 258 -5.06 19.66 -9.66
CA LEU A 258 -4.66 20.95 -9.08
C LEU A 258 -5.87 21.80 -8.65
N GLU A 259 -6.91 21.89 -9.47
CA GLU A 259 -8.14 22.60 -9.14
C GLU A 259 -8.90 21.95 -7.99
N MET A 260 -8.96 20.62 -7.97
CA MET A 260 -9.58 19.86 -6.88
C MET A 260 -8.87 20.10 -5.55
N VAL A 261 -7.53 20.11 -5.55
CA VAL A 261 -6.73 20.42 -4.35
C VAL A 261 -6.99 21.85 -3.88
N ARG A 262 -7.13 22.81 -4.81
CA ARG A 262 -7.44 24.22 -4.51
C ARG A 262 -8.74 24.42 -3.73
N VAL A 263 -9.73 23.54 -3.93
CA VAL A 263 -11.05 23.63 -3.26
C VAL A 263 -10.95 23.32 -1.76
N ASN A 264 -9.97 22.52 -1.32
CA ASN A 264 -9.77 22.23 0.10
C ASN A 264 -8.92 23.34 0.77
N PRO A 265 -9.49 24.19 1.65
CA PRO A 265 -8.75 25.29 2.27
C PRO A 265 -7.58 24.81 3.16
N ASN A 266 -7.64 23.58 3.68
CA ASN A 266 -6.55 23.03 4.48
C ASN A 266 -5.38 22.52 3.62
N ALA A 267 -5.62 22.27 2.33
CA ALA A 267 -4.63 21.79 1.37
C ALA A 267 -3.84 22.93 0.70
N LYS A 268 -3.92 24.18 1.19
CA LYS A 268 -3.24 25.33 0.56
C LYS A 268 -1.74 25.09 0.35
N GLY A 269 -1.03 24.59 1.36
CA GLY A 269 0.40 24.29 1.22
C GLY A 269 0.69 23.19 0.19
N LEU A 270 -0.19 22.18 0.10
CA LEU A 270 -0.09 21.12 -0.89
C LEU A 270 -0.40 21.61 -2.31
N TYR A 271 -1.37 22.53 -2.45
CA TYR A 271 -1.67 23.24 -3.70
C TYR A 271 -0.45 24.04 -4.17
N ASP A 272 0.13 24.87 -3.30
CA ASP A 272 1.28 25.72 -3.64
C ASP A 272 2.49 24.87 -4.08
N GLN A 273 2.71 23.72 -3.41
CA GLN A 273 3.73 22.74 -3.77
C GLN A 273 3.46 22.13 -5.15
N LEU A 274 2.24 21.62 -5.38
CA LEU A 274 1.86 20.99 -6.65
C LEU A 274 1.95 21.98 -7.81
N TYR A 275 1.42 23.20 -7.64
CA TYR A 275 1.47 24.25 -8.65
C TYR A 275 2.92 24.57 -9.05
N SER A 276 3.78 24.81 -8.05
CA SER A 276 5.18 25.14 -8.29
C SER A 276 5.93 24.01 -9.01
N HIS A 277 5.67 22.76 -8.63
CA HIS A 277 6.27 21.59 -9.25
C HIS A 277 5.80 21.39 -10.70
N LEU A 278 4.48 21.48 -10.95
CA LEU A 278 3.90 21.36 -12.29
C LEU A 278 4.40 22.48 -13.22
N LYS A 279 4.56 23.70 -12.71
CA LYS A 279 5.14 24.82 -13.45
C LYS A 279 6.58 24.53 -13.87
N ASN A 280 7.42 24.06 -12.95
CA ASN A 280 8.80 23.66 -13.26
C ASN A 280 8.83 22.51 -14.28
N CYS A 281 7.97 21.50 -14.14
CA CYS A 281 7.86 20.40 -15.10
C CYS A 281 7.43 20.90 -16.49
N LEU A 282 6.55 21.89 -16.55
CA LEU A 282 6.09 22.48 -17.81
C LEU A 282 7.21 23.27 -18.50
N ASP A 283 8.05 23.99 -17.75
CA ASP A 283 9.21 24.69 -18.30
C ASP A 283 10.22 23.69 -18.89
N ILE A 284 10.49 22.58 -18.19
CA ILE A 284 11.35 21.50 -18.70
C ILE A 284 10.74 20.87 -19.95
N ALA A 285 9.46 20.47 -19.90
CA ALA A 285 8.77 19.86 -21.02
C ALA A 285 8.72 20.78 -22.26
N SER A 286 8.53 22.09 -22.05
CA SER A 286 8.52 23.08 -23.13
C SER A 286 9.87 23.19 -23.81
N LYS A 287 10.97 23.16 -23.05
CA LYS A 287 12.33 23.16 -23.60
C LYS A 287 12.60 21.91 -24.43
N ASP A 288 12.26 20.73 -23.89
CA ASP A 288 12.43 19.46 -24.60
C ASP A 288 11.67 19.43 -25.94
N LEU A 289 10.50 20.06 -26.01
CA LEU A 289 9.72 20.16 -27.25
C LEU A 289 10.37 21.03 -28.32
N GLU A 290 11.23 21.99 -27.96
CA GLU A 290 11.94 22.82 -28.95
C GLU A 290 12.92 21.99 -29.79
N GLU A 291 13.38 20.87 -29.24
CA GLU A 291 14.35 19.95 -29.86
C GLU A 291 13.68 18.88 -30.73
N LEU A 292 12.34 18.79 -30.76
CA LEU A 292 11.61 17.77 -31.52
C LEU A 292 11.21 18.22 -32.94
N PRO A 293 11.30 17.33 -33.95
CA PRO A 293 10.93 17.65 -35.34
C PRO A 293 9.41 17.86 -35.54
N TYR A 294 8.55 17.40 -34.63
CA TYR A 294 7.07 17.50 -34.71
C TYR A 294 6.46 18.51 -33.72
N LYS A 295 7.24 19.51 -33.29
CA LYS A 295 6.93 20.43 -32.18
C LYS A 295 5.61 21.19 -32.25
N GLU A 296 5.06 21.48 -33.43
CA GLU A 296 3.89 22.36 -33.56
C GLU A 296 2.59 21.70 -33.04
N ASP A 297 2.41 20.40 -33.27
CA ASP A 297 1.24 19.66 -32.75
C ASP A 297 1.28 19.55 -31.21
N TYR A 298 2.48 19.35 -30.66
CA TYR A 298 2.72 19.28 -29.22
C TYR A 298 2.59 20.65 -28.55
N LYS A 299 3.06 21.72 -29.17
CA LYS A 299 2.85 23.10 -28.71
C LYS A 299 1.36 23.46 -28.68
N SER A 300 0.60 23.04 -29.68
CA SER A 300 -0.86 23.23 -29.67
C SER A 300 -1.53 22.46 -28.53
N ALA A 301 -1.01 21.30 -28.14
CA ALA A 301 -1.53 20.51 -27.01
C ALA A 301 -1.22 21.16 -25.65
N LEU A 302 -0.07 21.81 -25.48
CA LEU A 302 0.34 22.47 -24.22
C LEU A 302 -0.15 23.91 -24.08
N ARG A 303 -0.53 24.59 -25.16
CA ARG A 303 -1.03 25.98 -25.13
C ARG A 303 -2.13 26.25 -24.09
N PRO A 304 -3.20 25.44 -23.96
CA PRO A 304 -4.22 25.67 -22.94
C PRO A 304 -3.66 25.52 -21.51
N VAL A 305 -2.79 24.54 -21.29
CA VAL A 305 -2.13 24.29 -19.99
C VAL A 305 -1.25 25.47 -19.58
N LEU A 306 -0.49 26.03 -20.54
CA LEU A 306 0.34 27.22 -20.34
C LEU A 306 -0.49 28.46 -19.97
N GLN A 307 -1.74 28.56 -20.42
CA GLN A 307 -2.63 29.67 -20.06
C GLN A 307 -3.19 29.52 -18.64
N GLU A 308 -3.49 28.29 -18.22
CA GLU A 308 -4.03 27.99 -16.89
C GLU A 308 -2.97 28.01 -15.77
N ILE A 309 -1.72 27.60 -16.05
CA ILE A 309 -0.61 27.61 -15.08
C ILE A 309 0.11 28.97 -15.01
N LYS A 310 -0.09 29.88 -15.98
CA LYS A 310 0.52 31.23 -15.96
C LYS A 310 -0.36 32.34 -15.36
N LEU A 311 -1.58 32.02 -14.94
CA LEU A 311 -2.41 32.86 -14.07
C LEU A 311 -2.07 32.60 -12.59
#